data_AF-A0A2S7TXE8-F1
#
_entry.id   AF-A0A2S7TXE8-F1
#
_cell.length_a   1.000
_cell.length_b   1.000
_cell.length_c   1.000
_cell.angle_alpha   90.00
_cell.angle_beta   90.00
_cell.angle_gamma   90.00
#
_symmetry.space_group_name_H-M   'P 1'
#
loop_
_entity.id
_entity.type
_entity.pdbx_description
1 polymer ?
#
loop_
_entity_poly.entity_id
_entity_poly.type
_entity_poly.pdbx_seq_one_letter_code
_entity_poly.pdbx_strand_id
1 'polypeptide(L)'
;MTRSELDKVSAGVGGMIHLVDMLTQITRALHCPLVRSLAERTKGPDSLYDFFADGPGDPPAGYYLYIDEDTDPALAAYDTLNLVYGYCAEVQAGEGYTFPFIKCADRRYALIKLEEYTGNIH
;
A
#
# COMPACT_ATOMS: atom_id res chain seq x y z
N MET A 1 11.07 3.71 3.38
CA MET A 1 10.25 3.18 4.50
C MET A 1 11.12 2.20 5.30
N THR A 2 11.08 2.23 6.63
CA THR A 2 11.86 1.35 7.51
C THR A 2 11.12 0.04 7.79
N ARG A 3 11.83 -1.00 8.25
CA ARG A 3 11.20 -2.25 8.69
C ARG A 3 10.14 -2.03 9.78
N SER A 4 10.42 -1.14 10.74
CA SER A 4 9.48 -0.83 11.83
C SER A 4 8.21 -0.12 11.33
N GLU A 5 8.31 0.72 10.31
CA GLU A 5 7.14 1.32 9.66
C GLU A 5 6.30 0.25 8.95
N LEU A 6 6.95 -0.73 8.31
CA LEU A 6 6.26 -1.83 7.65
C LEU A 6 5.59 -2.77 8.67
N ASP A 7 6.23 -3.01 9.81
CA ASP A 7 5.64 -3.75 10.92
C ASP A 7 4.38 -3.07 11.47
N LYS A 8 4.36 -1.73 11.58
CA LYS A 8 3.18 -0.98 12.01
C LYS A 8 2.01 -1.13 11.04
N VAL A 9 2.28 -0.98 9.74
CA VAL A 9 1.26 -1.17 8.68
C VAL A 9 0.75 -2.61 8.69
N SER A 10 1.66 -3.58 8.73
CA SER A 10 1.36 -5.01 8.85
C SER A 10 0.46 -5.29 10.06
N ALA A 11 0.79 -4.76 11.24
CA ALA A 11 -0.02 -4.94 12.45
C ALA A 11 -1.42 -4.34 12.31
N GLY A 12 -1.54 -3.17 11.68
CA GLY A 12 -2.83 -2.51 11.41
C GLY A 12 -3.80 -3.35 10.57
N VAL A 13 -3.26 -4.17 9.66
CA VAL A 13 -4.06 -5.09 8.83
C VAL A 13 -4.11 -6.52 9.35
N GLY A 14 -3.70 -6.78 10.60
CA GLY A 14 -3.76 -8.13 11.19
C GLY A 14 -2.60 -9.05 10.82
N GLY A 15 -1.47 -8.48 10.40
CA GLY A 15 -0.19 -9.16 10.19
C GLY A 15 0.26 -9.23 8.73
N MET A 16 1.52 -9.65 8.54
CA MET A 16 2.20 -9.59 7.24
C MET A 16 1.52 -10.43 6.15
N ILE A 17 0.88 -11.54 6.54
CA ILE A 17 0.14 -12.40 5.61
C ILE A 17 -1.03 -11.63 4.97
N HIS A 18 -1.78 -10.87 5.76
CA HIS A 18 -2.90 -10.05 5.25
C HIS A 18 -2.38 -8.92 4.36
N LEU A 19 -1.27 -8.29 4.76
CA LEU A 19 -0.63 -7.25 3.95
C LEU A 19 -0.19 -7.78 2.57
N VAL A 20 0.47 -8.94 2.53
CA VAL A 20 0.86 -9.61 1.27
C VAL A 20 -0.36 -9.92 0.40
N ASP A 21 -1.45 -10.41 1.00
CA ASP A 21 -2.68 -10.71 0.26
C ASP A 21 -3.31 -9.45 -0.35
N MET A 22 -3.40 -8.36 0.43
CA MET A 22 -3.89 -7.05 -0.06
C MET A 22 -3.03 -6.51 -1.21
N LEU A 23 -1.70 -6.54 -1.08
CA LEU A 23 -0.78 -6.13 -2.15
C LEU A 23 -0.90 -7.04 -3.39
N THR A 24 -1.17 -8.32 -3.20
CA THR A 24 -1.46 -9.26 -4.30
C THR A 24 -2.76 -8.91 -5.02
N GLN A 25 -3.79 -8.46 -4.31
CA GLN A 25 -5.03 -7.98 -4.92
C GLN A 25 -4.77 -6.73 -5.76
N ILE A 26 -3.97 -5.78 -5.25
CA ILE A 26 -3.59 -4.55 -5.98
C ILE A 26 -2.85 -4.89 -7.28
N THR A 27 -1.85 -5.76 -7.23
CA THR A 27 -1.06 -6.14 -8.43
C THR A 27 -1.87 -6.85 -9.50
N ARG A 28 -2.97 -7.51 -9.13
CA ARG A 28 -3.92 -8.11 -10.07
C ARG A 28 -4.92 -7.10 -10.64
N ALA A 29 -5.26 -6.07 -9.86
CA ALA A 29 -6.29 -5.10 -10.21
C ALA A 29 -5.74 -3.94 -11.06
N LEU A 30 -4.51 -3.47 -10.79
CA LEU A 30 -3.90 -2.35 -11.50
C LEU A 30 -2.60 -2.77 -12.21
N HIS A 31 -2.48 -2.39 -13.49
CA HIS A 31 -1.34 -2.73 -14.34
C HIS A 31 -0.51 -1.50 -14.73
N CYS A 32 -0.34 -0.53 -13.82
CA CYS A 32 0.52 0.64 -14.03
C CYS A 32 2.00 0.33 -13.71
N PRO A 33 2.96 1.14 -14.18
CA PRO A 33 4.38 0.93 -13.92
C PRO A 33 4.72 0.84 -12.42
N LEU A 34 4.10 1.70 -11.60
CA LEU A 34 4.31 1.76 -10.16
C LEU A 34 3.88 0.45 -9.47
N VAL A 35 2.70 -0.09 -9.81
CA VAL A 35 2.21 -1.36 -9.25
C VAL A 35 2.92 -2.58 -9.85
N ARG A 36 3.41 -2.50 -11.10
CA ARG A 36 4.19 -3.58 -11.70
C ARG A 36 5.48 -3.85 -10.94
N SER A 37 6.15 -2.80 -10.44
CA SER A 37 7.37 -2.95 -9.63
C SER A 37 7.15 -3.78 -8.36
N LEU A 38 5.98 -3.62 -7.72
CA LEU A 38 5.54 -4.41 -6.58
C LEU A 38 5.35 -5.89 -7.01
N ALA A 39 4.61 -6.13 -8.09
CA ALA A 39 4.29 -7.47 -8.60
C ALA A 39 5.54 -8.30 -8.95
N GLU A 40 6.59 -7.66 -9.48
CA GLU A 40 7.81 -8.34 -9.90
C GLU A 40 8.71 -8.77 -8.73
N ARG A 41 8.60 -8.09 -7.59
CA ARG A 41 9.55 -8.22 -6.47
C ARG A 41 8.96 -8.87 -5.22
N THR A 42 7.64 -8.84 -5.00
CA THR A 42 7.02 -9.44 -3.82
C THR A 42 6.76 -10.94 -4.01
N LYS A 43 7.74 -11.77 -3.64
CA LYS A 43 7.64 -13.25 -3.64
C LYS A 43 7.50 -13.86 -2.24
N GLY A 44 6.95 -13.10 -1.29
CA GLY A 44 6.69 -13.56 0.07
C GLY A 44 6.95 -12.48 1.14
N PRO A 45 6.70 -12.80 2.42
CA PRO A 45 6.83 -11.85 3.53
C PRO A 45 8.20 -11.17 3.62
N ASP A 46 9.29 -11.93 3.51
CA ASP A 46 10.64 -11.38 3.65
C ASP A 46 11.03 -10.44 2.49
N SER A 47 10.52 -10.71 1.30
CA SER A 47 10.78 -9.88 0.11
C SER A 47 10.16 -8.49 0.18
N LEU A 48 9.13 -8.29 1.01
CA LEU A 48 8.54 -6.96 1.23
C LEU A 48 9.50 -6.04 1.97
N TYR A 49 10.26 -6.56 2.95
CA TYR A 49 11.24 -5.76 3.66
C TYR A 49 12.33 -5.27 2.72
N ASP A 50 12.84 -6.14 1.85
CA ASP A 50 13.89 -5.78 0.90
C ASP A 50 13.34 -4.80 -0.16
N PHE A 51 12.12 -5.01 -0.64
CA PHE A 51 11.46 -4.12 -1.60
C PHE A 51 11.29 -2.69 -1.06
N PHE A 52 10.84 -2.53 0.18
CA PHE A 52 10.66 -1.21 0.81
C PHE A 52 11.97 -0.62 1.35
N ALA A 53 13.00 -1.45 1.57
CA ALA A 53 14.35 -1.02 1.94
C ALA A 53 15.19 -0.55 0.74
N ASP A 54 14.87 -1.00 -0.48
CA ASP A 54 15.51 -0.60 -1.74
C ASP A 54 15.35 0.89 -2.09
N GLY A 55 14.68 1.68 -1.24
CA GLY A 55 14.75 3.14 -1.26
C GLY A 55 15.64 3.73 -0.15
N PRO A 56 16.96 3.84 -0.36
CA PRO A 56 17.81 4.73 0.41
C PRO A 56 18.42 5.78 -0.53
N GLY A 57 17.80 6.95 -0.57
CA GLY A 57 18.43 8.18 -1.06
C GLY A 57 18.20 9.26 -0.03
N ASP A 58 19.20 10.08 0.22
CA ASP A 58 18.96 11.46 0.63
C ASP A 58 19.10 12.29 -0.67
N PRO A 59 18.01 12.84 -1.22
CA PRO A 59 16.65 12.92 -0.66
C PRO A 59 15.85 11.62 -0.77
N PRO A 60 14.78 11.40 0.05
CA PRO A 60 14.09 10.11 0.19
C PRO A 60 13.43 9.67 -1.12
N ALA A 61 14.20 8.95 -1.93
CA ALA A 61 13.72 8.22 -3.07
C ALA A 61 13.35 6.80 -2.61
N GLY A 62 12.11 6.36 -2.87
CA GLY A 62 11.70 5.03 -2.47
C GLY A 62 10.20 4.78 -2.47
N TYR A 63 9.85 3.49 -2.41
CA TYR A 63 8.49 3.04 -2.23
C TYR A 63 8.02 3.32 -0.80
N TYR A 64 6.76 3.72 -0.67
CA TYR A 64 6.11 3.92 0.61
C TYR A 64 4.75 3.21 0.64
N LEU A 65 4.32 2.87 1.85
CA LEU A 65 3.07 2.22 2.12
C LEU A 65 2.55 2.71 3.48
N TYR A 66 1.31 3.17 3.56
CA TYR A 66 0.69 3.53 4.83
C TYR A 66 -0.82 3.27 4.80
N ILE A 67 -1.42 3.22 5.99
CA ILE A 67 -2.86 3.13 6.16
C ILE A 67 -3.38 4.56 6.29
N ASP A 68 -4.27 4.96 5.40
CA ASP A 68 -4.99 6.21 5.50
C ASP A 68 -6.24 5.99 6.38
N GLU A 69 -6.36 6.81 7.41
CA GLU A 69 -7.47 6.75 8.38
C GLU A 69 -8.70 7.49 7.87
N ASP A 70 -8.56 8.32 6.82
CA ASP A 70 -9.69 8.98 6.18
C ASP A 70 -10.58 7.93 5.51
N THR A 71 -11.81 7.82 6.00
CA THR A 71 -12.81 6.87 5.51
C THR A 71 -13.80 7.61 4.61
N ASP A 72 -14.08 7.05 3.43
CA ASP A 72 -15.13 7.60 2.56
C ASP A 72 -16.47 7.58 3.31
N PRO A 73 -17.13 8.75 3.52
CA PRO A 73 -18.42 8.83 4.19
C PRO A 73 -19.49 7.91 3.57
N ALA A 74 -19.40 7.63 2.26
CA ALA A 74 -20.31 6.72 1.58
C ALA A 74 -20.13 5.25 2.02
N LEU A 75 -18.95 4.90 2.55
CA LEU A 75 -18.61 3.57 3.05
C LEU A 75 -18.67 3.46 4.58
N ALA A 76 -19.14 4.49 5.30
CA ALA A 76 -19.18 4.54 6.76
C ALA A 76 -20.01 3.41 7.42
N ALA A 77 -20.90 2.74 6.67
CA ALA A 77 -21.66 1.59 7.14
C ALA A 77 -20.86 0.28 7.15
N TYR A 78 -19.64 0.28 6.59
CA TYR A 78 -18.78 -0.89 6.43
C TYR A 78 -17.46 -0.67 7.16
N ASP A 79 -16.88 -1.76 7.68
CA ASP A 79 -15.51 -1.75 8.21
C ASP A 79 -14.54 -1.70 7.02
N THR A 80 -14.03 -0.50 6.71
CA THR A 80 -13.17 -0.26 5.55
C THR A 80 -11.84 0.35 5.97
N LEU A 81 -10.83 0.13 5.14
CA LEU A 81 -9.47 0.60 5.36
C LEU A 81 -8.87 1.04 4.02
N ASN A 82 -8.23 2.20 4.01
CA ASN A 82 -7.52 2.71 2.85
C ASN A 82 -6.04 2.36 2.95
N LEU A 83 -5.52 1.62 1.97
CA LEU A 83 -4.09 1.34 1.84
C LEU A 83 -3.51 2.24 0.77
N VAL A 84 -2.58 3.11 1.14
CA VAL A 84 -1.90 4.01 0.19
C VAL A 84 -0.54 3.43 -0.16
N TYR A 85 -0.30 3.25 -1.45
CA TYR A 85 0.97 2.77 -2.00
C TYR A 85 1.49 3.73 -3.06
N GLY A 86 2.78 4.02 -3.00
CA GLY A 86 3.38 4.90 -3.99
C GLY A 86 4.90 4.89 -4.00
N TYR A 87 5.45 5.78 -4.80
CA TYR A 87 6.88 6.00 -4.96
C TYR A 87 7.17 7.50 -4.89
N CYS A 88 8.14 7.88 -4.06
CA CYS A 88 8.66 9.23 -4.00
C CYS A 88 9.96 9.29 -4.80
N ALA A 89 10.03 10.21 -5.77
CA ALA A 89 11.21 10.51 -6.57
C ALA A 89 11.66 11.94 -6.23
N GLU A 90 12.49 12.07 -5.18
CA GLU A 90 12.99 13.36 -4.65
C GLU A 90 11.95 14.20 -3.88
N VAL A 91 12.43 15.22 -3.15
CA VAL A 91 11.77 15.96 -2.05
C VAL A 91 10.35 16.47 -2.35
N GLN A 92 9.91 16.55 -3.62
CA GLN A 92 8.67 17.22 -4.03
C GLN A 92 7.92 16.56 -5.20
N ALA A 93 8.28 15.32 -5.59
CA ALA A 93 7.61 14.61 -6.67
C ALA A 93 7.35 13.15 -6.26
N GLY A 94 6.13 12.88 -5.81
CA GLY A 94 5.68 11.53 -5.50
C GLY A 94 4.44 11.17 -6.31
N GLU A 95 4.38 9.91 -6.74
CA GLU A 95 3.16 9.29 -7.26
C GLU A 95 2.63 8.32 -6.19
N GLY A 96 1.32 8.31 -5.99
CA GLY A 96 0.65 7.45 -5.02
C GLY A 96 -0.72 7.03 -5.52
N TYR A 97 -1.21 5.92 -4.99
CA TYR A 97 -2.56 5.43 -5.23
C TYR A 97 -3.17 4.99 -3.90
N THR A 98 -4.45 5.33 -3.70
CA THR A 98 -5.23 4.89 -2.55
C THR A 98 -6.11 3.71 -2.95
N PHE A 99 -6.00 2.62 -2.19
CA PHE A 99 -6.73 1.39 -2.43
C PHE A 99 -7.69 1.12 -1.27
N PRO A 100 -9.01 1.37 -1.43
CA PRO A 100 -10.01 1.05 -0.41
C PRO A 100 -10.27 -0.46 -0.33
N PHE A 101 -10.15 -1.01 0.88
CA PHE A 101 -10.48 -2.39 1.21
C PHE A 101 -11.65 -2.46 2.19
N ILE A 102 -12.50 -3.46 2.02
CA ILE A 102 -13.51 -3.84 3.01
C ILE A 102 -13.00 -5.03 3.82
N LYS A 103 -13.19 -4.97 5.14
CA LYS A 103 -12.93 -6.10 6.02
C LYS A 103 -14.11 -7.06 5.99
N CYS A 104 -13.85 -8.26 5.50
CA CYS A 104 -14.82 -9.35 5.41
C CYS A 104 -15.03 -10.01 6.78
N ALA A 105 -16.15 -10.73 6.92
CA ALA A 105 -16.51 -11.46 8.14
C ALA A 105 -15.48 -12.53 8.54
N ASP A 106 -14.72 -13.06 7.58
CA ASP A 106 -13.63 -14.01 7.77
C ASP A 106 -12.28 -13.35 8.14
N ARG A 107 -12.30 -12.05 8.45
CA ARG A 107 -11.15 -11.21 8.80
C ARG A 107 -10.16 -10.96 7.65
N ARG A 108 -10.50 -11.36 6.43
CA ARG A 108 -9.73 -10.98 5.23
C ARG A 108 -10.15 -9.59 4.75
N TYR A 109 -9.29 -8.98 3.95
CA TYR A 109 -9.57 -7.71 3.29
C TYR A 109 -9.87 -7.97 1.81
N ALA A 110 -10.86 -7.29 1.25
CA ALA A 110 -11.19 -7.35 -0.17
C ALA A 110 -11.18 -5.96 -0.79
N LEU A 111 -10.48 -5.80 -1.92
CA LEU A 111 -10.40 -4.51 -2.63
C LEU A 111 -11.80 -4.11 -3.15
N ILE A 112 -12.28 -2.92 -2.78
CA ILE A 112 -13.65 -2.45 -3.09
C ILE A 112 -13.70 -1.77 -4.46
N LYS A 113 -12.78 -0.84 -4.70
CA LYS A 113 -12.75 0.02 -5.89
C LYS A 113 -11.32 0.49 -6.14
N LEU A 114 -11.00 0.75 -7.40
CA LEU A 114 -9.77 1.43 -7.78
C LEU A 114 -10.11 2.91 -7.93
N GLU A 115 -9.73 3.72 -6.95
CA GLU A 115 -9.76 5.17 -7.12
C GLU A 115 -8.34 5.62 -7.45
N GLU A 116 -8.12 5.99 -8.71
CA GLU A 116 -6.87 6.64 -9.11
C GLU A 116 -6.88 8.06 -8.53
N TYR A 117 -6.18 8.24 -7.41
CA TYR A 117 -5.82 9.57 -6.94
C TYR A 117 -4.34 9.82 -7.21
N THR A 118 -4.02 10.51 -8.31
CA THR A 118 -2.70 11.07 -8.55
C THR A 118 -2.52 12.33 -7.69
N GLY A 119 -2.16 12.14 -6.43
CA GLY A 119 -1.70 13.23 -5.57
C GLY A 119 -0.20 13.46 -5.79
N ASN A 120 0.18 14.62 -6.32
CA ASN A 120 1.55 15.09 -6.19
C ASN A 120 1.82 15.30 -4.70
N ILE A 121 2.69 14.49 -4.10
CA ILE A 121 3.19 14.76 -2.75
C ILE A 121 4.06 16.01 -2.85
N HIS A 122 3.63 17.08 -2.18
CA HIS A 122 4.33 18.37 -2.08
C HIS A 122 5.32 18.39 -0.92
#